data_AF-A0AAE2XV40-F1
#
_entry.id   AF-A0AAE2XV40-F1
#
_cell.length_a   1.000
_cell.length_b   1.000
_cell.length_c   1.000
_cell.angle_alpha   90.00
_cell.angle_beta   90.00
_cell.angle_gamma   90.00
#
_symmetry.space_group_name_H-M   'P 1'
#
loop_
_entity.id
_entity.type
_entity.pdbx_description
1 polymer ?
#
loop_
_entity_poly.entity_id
_entity_poly.type
_entity_poly.pdbx_seq_one_letter_code
_entity_poly.pdbx_strand_id
1 'polypeptide(L)'
;MSALRFRGIVECVLCGSFFEFDVTAEGDSFRWFIEQLKAVGFAPLSFDHGDHVLIVYFDCDGHVMSSYVYPVVKGGVGVRGWTDIGGIAFLDSHVNMLFADWDEKVYCSAYWRGEIPPEEVLPLAESSRFITLAGRELWVLASQSNRMVVAREIGWNRGFFQVLQELLSQAARVEPKIVRSPTVQAILVSVASNPAACTPSASTLFMDLDKKVITTRAAKNLPFMERGFEPELVKFLENIGSYASLREAILSADPLQVALIARHYRTLKNTGFIKVTEDHTIESQQTLKKI
;
A
#
# COMPACT_ATOMS: atom_id res chain seq x y z
N MET A 1 36.86 6.85 27.58
CA MET A 1 35.54 6.65 26.95
C MET A 1 34.52 6.78 28.07
N SER A 2 33.54 7.68 27.90
CA SER A 2 32.46 7.86 28.87
C SER A 2 31.37 6.85 28.57
N ALA A 3 31.07 6.00 29.54
CA ALA A 3 29.97 5.04 29.54
C ALA A 3 29.04 5.40 30.70
N LEU A 4 27.73 5.27 30.50
CA LEU A 4 26.76 5.40 31.59
C LEU A 4 26.06 4.06 31.78
N ARG A 5 26.01 3.60 33.03
CA ARG A 5 25.35 2.36 33.40
C ARG A 5 24.04 2.70 34.11
N PHE A 6 22.94 2.18 33.58
CA PHE A 6 21.61 2.29 34.16
C PHE A 6 21.22 0.94 34.74
N ARG A 7 20.76 0.95 35.99
CA ARG A 7 20.20 -0.24 36.63
C ARG A 7 18.88 0.10 37.30
N GLY A 8 17.88 -0.74 37.12
CA GLY A 8 16.57 -0.53 37.73
C GLY A 8 15.61 -1.65 37.42
N ILE A 9 14.38 -1.46 37.88
CA ILE A 9 13.26 -2.37 37.66
C ILE A 9 12.10 -1.57 37.09
N VAL A 10 11.46 -2.06 36.04
CA VAL A 10 10.28 -1.45 35.43
C VAL A 10 9.19 -2.50 35.26
N GLU A 11 7.95 -2.13 35.55
CA GLU A 11 6.80 -2.99 35.26
C GLU A 11 6.38 -2.81 33.81
N CYS A 12 6.23 -3.91 33.09
CA CYS A 12 5.64 -3.89 31.76
C CYS A 12 4.13 -3.71 31.87
N VAL A 13 3.63 -2.57 31.35
CA VAL A 13 2.20 -2.24 31.36
C VAL A 13 1.32 -3.20 30.55
N LEU A 14 1.89 -4.04 29.67
CA LEU A 14 1.14 -5.01 28.86
C LEU A 14 0.95 -6.36 29.57
N CYS A 15 2.00 -6.89 30.21
CA CYS A 15 1.98 -8.24 30.80
C CYS A 15 2.08 -8.27 32.33
N GLY A 16 2.29 -7.11 32.99
CA GLY A 16 2.45 -6.99 34.45
C GLY A 16 3.75 -7.59 34.99
N SER A 17 4.68 -7.99 34.12
CA SER A 17 5.98 -8.53 34.53
C SER A 17 6.94 -7.41 34.92
N PHE A 18 7.72 -7.62 35.99
CA PHE A 18 8.81 -6.73 36.36
C PHE A 18 10.08 -7.12 35.63
N PHE A 19 10.69 -6.15 34.93
CA PHE A 19 11.92 -6.33 34.19
C PHE A 19 13.07 -5.62 34.90
N GLU A 20 14.04 -6.38 35.38
CA GLU A 20 15.31 -5.81 35.84
C GLU A 20 16.21 -5.54 34.63
N PHE A 21 16.70 -4.30 34.51
CA PHE A 21 17.64 -3.94 33.47
C PHE A 21 18.98 -3.52 34.05
N ASP A 22 20.03 -3.80 33.28
CA ASP A 22 21.40 -3.38 33.55
C ASP A 22 22.07 -3.07 32.20
N VAL A 23 21.99 -1.80 31.80
CA VAL A 23 22.39 -1.34 30.45
C VAL A 23 23.53 -0.36 30.55
N THR A 24 24.58 -0.62 29.79
CA THR A 24 25.68 0.31 29.59
C THR A 24 25.52 0.98 28.23
N ALA A 25 25.21 2.28 28.22
CA ALA A 25 25.21 3.07 27.00
C ALA A 25 26.65 3.53 26.70
N GLU A 26 27.15 3.22 25.51
CA GLU A 26 28.50 3.60 25.04
C GLU A 26 28.46 4.19 23.62
N GLY A 27 29.56 4.84 23.21
CA GLY A 27 29.76 5.32 21.84
C GLY A 27 28.69 6.30 21.35
N ASP A 28 28.23 6.12 20.11
CA ASP A 28 27.22 7.00 19.49
C ASP A 28 25.86 6.91 20.16
N SER A 29 25.51 5.74 20.74
CA SER A 29 24.27 5.55 21.49
C SER A 29 24.27 6.37 22.79
N PHE A 30 25.42 6.40 23.49
CA PHE A 30 25.61 7.27 24.65
C PHE A 30 25.52 8.76 24.27
N ARG A 31 26.17 9.17 23.17
CA ARG A 31 26.12 10.57 22.73
C ARG A 31 24.69 11.01 22.43
N TRP A 32 23.94 10.21 21.67
CA TRP A 32 22.55 10.50 21.34
C TRP A 32 21.66 10.57 22.60
N PHE A 33 21.83 9.61 23.52
CA PHE A 33 21.06 9.57 24.77
C PHE A 33 21.28 10.84 25.61
N ILE A 34 22.54 11.29 25.74
CA ILE A 34 22.89 12.52 26.45
C ILE A 34 22.37 13.77 25.74
N GLU A 35 22.39 13.79 24.40
CA GLU A 35 21.81 14.90 23.63
C GLU A 35 20.30 15.02 23.86
N GLN A 36 19.58 13.89 23.92
CA GLN A 36 18.14 13.88 24.24
C GLN A 36 17.85 14.37 25.66
N LEU A 37 18.61 13.89 26.65
CA LEU A 37 18.50 14.38 28.04
C LEU A 37 18.71 15.89 28.13
N LYS A 38 19.70 16.44 27.42
CA LYS A 38 19.97 17.89 27.41
C LYS A 38 18.89 18.70 26.71
N ALA A 39 18.30 18.17 25.64
CA ALA A 39 17.33 18.89 24.83
C ALA A 39 15.93 18.91 25.44
N VAL A 40 15.50 17.79 26.04
CA VAL A 40 14.10 17.57 26.43
C VAL A 40 13.94 17.20 27.91
N GLY A 41 15.04 16.91 28.61
CA GLY A 41 15.03 16.51 30.03
C GLY A 41 14.77 15.02 30.26
N PHE A 42 14.48 14.25 29.21
CA PHE A 42 14.29 12.81 29.27
C PHE A 42 14.83 12.10 28.01
N ALA A 43 15.19 10.82 28.14
CA ALA A 43 15.70 10.01 27.03
C ALA A 43 15.22 8.54 27.14
N PRO A 44 14.90 7.89 26.00
CA PRO A 44 14.40 6.52 26.00
C PRO A 44 15.53 5.46 25.97
N LEU A 45 15.30 4.34 26.64
CA LEU A 45 15.96 3.04 26.36
C LEU A 45 14.90 2.01 25.96
N SER A 46 15.28 1.11 25.05
CA SER A 46 14.41 0.05 24.53
C SER A 46 14.87 -1.31 25.03
N PHE A 47 13.94 -2.13 25.51
CA PHE A 47 14.17 -3.48 26.03
C PHE A 47 13.31 -4.49 25.27
N ASP A 48 13.92 -5.51 24.69
CA ASP A 48 13.18 -6.61 24.05
C ASP A 48 12.55 -7.53 25.10
N HIS A 49 11.24 -7.67 25.06
CA HIS A 49 10.39 -8.48 25.95
C HIS A 49 9.87 -9.75 25.25
N GLY A 50 10.40 -10.10 24.07
CA GLY A 50 9.95 -11.27 23.32
C GLY A 50 8.92 -10.91 22.26
N ASP A 51 7.69 -10.70 22.66
CA ASP A 51 6.55 -10.35 21.78
C ASP A 51 6.28 -8.84 21.71
N HIS A 52 7.05 -8.04 22.47
CA HIS A 52 7.05 -6.60 22.43
C HIS A 52 8.39 -6.02 22.89
N VAL A 53 8.66 -4.76 22.54
CA VAL A 53 9.74 -3.94 23.09
C VAL A 53 9.14 -2.96 24.08
N LEU A 54 9.67 -2.96 25.28
CA LEU A 54 9.37 -1.97 26.30
C LEU A 54 10.31 -0.77 26.08
N ILE A 55 9.74 0.41 25.83
CA ILE A 55 10.49 1.66 25.75
C ILE A 55 10.28 2.41 27.07
N VAL A 56 11.35 2.72 27.78
CA VAL A 56 11.33 3.39 29.09
C VAL A 56 12.05 4.71 28.98
N TYR A 57 11.39 5.78 29.43
CA TYR A 57 11.95 7.13 29.44
C TYR A 57 12.54 7.44 30.82
N PHE A 58 13.80 7.89 30.80
CA PHE A 58 14.56 8.27 31.99
C PHE A 58 14.75 9.77 32.04
N ASP A 59 14.67 10.37 33.23
CA ASP A 59 15.11 11.75 33.47
C ASP A 59 16.64 11.85 33.63
N CYS A 60 17.14 13.07 33.89
CA CYS A 60 18.57 13.32 34.10
C CYS A 60 19.15 12.64 35.35
N ASP A 61 18.30 12.28 36.31
CA ASP A 61 18.69 11.61 37.56
C ASP A 61 18.58 10.07 37.44
N GLY A 62 18.09 9.58 36.30
CA GLY A 62 17.91 8.16 36.02
C GLY A 62 16.60 7.57 36.55
N HIS A 63 15.65 8.41 36.96
CA HIS A 63 14.32 7.95 37.35
C HIS A 63 13.48 7.62 36.12
N VAL A 64 12.68 6.56 36.23
CA VAL A 64 11.69 6.19 35.22
C VAL A 64 10.53 7.17 35.27
N MET A 65 10.33 7.92 34.19
CA MET A 65 9.25 8.91 34.06
C MET A 65 8.01 8.31 33.43
N SER A 66 8.21 7.45 32.43
CA SER A 66 7.13 6.75 31.74
C SER A 66 7.67 5.51 31.04
N SER A 67 6.77 4.57 30.75
CA SER A 67 7.05 3.45 29.88
C SER A 67 5.93 3.32 28.85
N TYR A 68 6.28 2.87 27.66
CA TYR A 68 5.35 2.55 26.59
C TYR A 68 5.79 1.25 25.94
N VAL A 69 4.81 0.44 25.54
CA VAL A 69 5.05 -0.85 24.92
C VAL A 69 4.89 -0.74 23.41
N TYR A 70 5.97 -0.98 22.69
CA TYR A 70 5.98 -1.13 21.25
C TYR A 70 5.84 -2.62 20.90
N PRO A 71 4.78 -3.07 20.22
CA PRO A 71 4.67 -4.48 19.83
C PRO A 71 5.84 -4.84 18.89
N VAL A 72 6.51 -5.94 19.18
CA VAL A 72 7.62 -6.50 18.40
C VAL A 72 7.27 -7.94 18.19
N VAL A 73 6.66 -8.19 17.04
CA VAL A 73 6.32 -9.55 16.74
C VAL A 73 7.55 -10.23 16.19
N LYS A 74 8.15 -11.10 17.01
CA LYS A 74 9.19 -12.02 16.58
C LYS A 74 8.62 -12.88 15.46
N GLY A 75 9.09 -12.63 14.23
CA GLY A 75 8.90 -13.52 13.09
C GLY A 75 9.37 -14.92 13.49
N GLY A 76 8.50 -15.92 13.32
CA GLY A 76 8.79 -17.29 13.78
C GLY A 76 7.58 -18.20 13.93
N VAL A 77 6.35 -17.67 13.94
CA VAL A 77 5.17 -18.51 13.86
C VAL A 77 4.82 -18.69 12.39
N GLY A 78 5.26 -19.80 11.79
CA GLY A 78 4.72 -20.24 10.51
C GLY A 78 3.20 -20.37 10.65
N VAL A 79 2.44 -19.53 9.94
CA VAL A 79 1.00 -19.46 10.18
C VAL A 79 0.27 -20.47 9.32
N ARG A 80 -0.22 -21.51 10.01
CA ARG A 80 -1.31 -22.36 9.53
C ARG A 80 -2.48 -21.47 9.12
N GLY A 81 -2.87 -21.53 7.85
CA GLY A 81 -4.14 -20.99 7.37
C GLY A 81 -4.03 -20.01 6.21
N TRP A 82 -2.90 -19.34 6.03
CA TRP A 82 -2.69 -18.46 4.87
C TRP A 82 -2.18 -19.26 3.67
N THR A 83 -2.78 -19.03 2.50
CA THR A 83 -2.38 -19.70 1.24
C THR A 83 -2.03 -18.68 0.18
N ASP A 84 -0.81 -18.76 -0.37
CA ASP A 84 -0.47 -18.02 -1.59
C ASP A 84 -1.24 -18.63 -2.76
N ILE A 85 -2.04 -17.82 -3.44
CA ILE A 85 -2.76 -18.28 -4.65
C ILE A 85 -1.87 -18.23 -5.89
N GLY A 86 -0.66 -17.70 -5.77
CA GLY A 86 0.22 -17.42 -6.89
C GLY A 86 -0.30 -16.24 -7.72
N GLY A 87 0.62 -15.57 -8.39
CA GLY A 87 0.29 -14.46 -9.27
C GLY A 87 1.49 -14.07 -10.10
N ILE A 88 1.23 -13.39 -11.21
CA ILE A 88 2.29 -12.82 -12.06
C ILE A 88 2.17 -11.30 -11.92
N ALA A 89 3.27 -10.64 -11.57
CA ALA A 89 3.33 -9.20 -11.64
C ALA A 89 3.27 -8.78 -13.11
N PHE A 90 2.17 -8.15 -13.51
CA PHE A 90 1.99 -7.66 -14.88
C PHE A 90 2.77 -6.38 -15.17
N LEU A 91 3.25 -5.73 -14.11
CA LEU A 91 3.96 -4.46 -14.18
C LEU A 91 5.19 -4.53 -13.29
N ASP A 92 6.32 -4.05 -13.79
CA ASP A 92 7.48 -3.83 -12.94
C ASP A 92 7.23 -2.64 -12.02
N SER A 93 7.44 -2.83 -10.73
CA SER A 93 7.19 -1.82 -9.71
C SER A 93 8.23 -1.91 -8.61
N HIS A 94 8.68 -0.74 -8.16
CA HIS A 94 9.59 -0.62 -7.04
C HIS A 94 8.87 -0.65 -5.67
N VAL A 95 7.54 -0.62 -5.64
CA VAL A 95 6.80 -0.64 -4.37
C VAL A 95 6.56 -2.07 -3.89
N ASN A 96 6.63 -2.27 -2.58
CA ASN A 96 6.38 -3.55 -1.94
C ASN A 96 4.94 -3.61 -1.44
N MET A 97 4.11 -4.39 -2.12
CA MET A 97 2.68 -4.50 -1.84
C MET A 97 2.22 -5.95 -1.82
N LEU A 98 1.48 -6.30 -0.77
CA LEU A 98 0.85 -7.60 -0.60
C LEU A 98 -0.67 -7.42 -0.64
N PHE A 99 -1.34 -8.24 -1.43
CA PHE A 99 -2.80 -8.27 -1.50
C PHE A 99 -3.31 -9.53 -0.82
N ALA A 100 -4.34 -9.41 0.01
CA ALA A 100 -4.90 -10.53 0.74
C ALA A 100 -6.42 -10.45 0.83
N ASP A 101 -7.08 -11.60 0.90
CA ASP A 101 -8.46 -11.75 1.34
C ASP A 101 -8.45 -12.38 2.74
N TRP A 102 -8.98 -11.62 3.70
CA TRP A 102 -8.94 -11.96 5.11
C TRP A 102 -9.89 -13.06 5.54
N ASP A 103 -11.00 -13.21 4.83
CA ASP A 103 -12.03 -14.18 5.16
C ASP A 103 -11.61 -15.56 4.64
N GLU A 104 -11.06 -15.61 3.43
CA GLU A 104 -10.58 -16.83 2.80
C GLU A 104 -9.16 -17.22 3.22
N LYS A 105 -8.45 -16.32 3.91
CA LYS A 105 -7.04 -16.48 4.29
C LYS A 105 -6.16 -16.82 3.07
N VAL A 106 -6.33 -16.06 1.99
CA VAL A 106 -5.51 -16.17 0.79
C VAL A 106 -4.78 -14.87 0.48
N TYR A 107 -3.59 -14.95 -0.10
CA TYR A 107 -2.81 -13.77 -0.51
C TYR A 107 -2.17 -13.96 -1.88
N CYS A 108 -1.83 -12.83 -2.51
CA CYS A 108 -1.07 -12.76 -3.75
C CYS A 108 0.23 -12.01 -3.48
N SER A 109 1.35 -12.72 -3.59
CA SER A 109 2.70 -12.22 -3.35
C SER A 109 3.36 -11.55 -4.57
N ALA A 110 2.65 -11.43 -5.71
CA ALA A 110 3.23 -10.99 -6.99
C ALA A 110 3.99 -9.64 -6.93
N TYR A 111 3.52 -8.70 -6.10
CA TYR A 111 4.13 -7.38 -5.90
C TYR A 111 4.89 -7.24 -4.58
N TRP A 112 5.13 -8.35 -3.90
CA TRP A 112 5.89 -8.39 -2.66
C TRP A 112 7.33 -8.77 -2.94
N ARG A 113 8.25 -7.80 -2.88
CA ARG A 113 9.70 -8.01 -3.08
C ARG A 113 10.49 -7.76 -1.78
N GLY A 114 9.78 -7.69 -0.66
CA GLY A 114 10.38 -7.47 0.65
C GLY A 114 11.22 -8.68 1.08
N GLU A 115 12.27 -8.41 1.85
CA GLU A 115 13.10 -9.45 2.46
C GLU A 115 12.32 -10.28 3.50
N ILE A 116 11.32 -9.66 4.12
CA ILE A 116 10.43 -10.32 5.06
C ILE A 116 9.39 -11.11 4.27
N PRO A 117 9.23 -12.42 4.50
CA PRO A 117 8.22 -13.22 3.81
C PRO A 117 6.78 -12.79 4.18
N PRO A 118 5.81 -12.81 3.25
CA PRO A 118 4.41 -12.47 3.53
C PRO A 118 3.80 -13.17 4.76
N GLU A 119 4.22 -14.41 5.01
CA GLU A 119 3.77 -15.27 6.09
C GLU A 119 4.16 -14.73 7.47
N GLU A 120 5.23 -13.93 7.55
CA GLU A 120 5.60 -13.20 8.77
C GLU A 120 4.85 -11.87 8.92
N VAL A 121 4.31 -11.32 7.83
CA VAL A 121 3.63 -10.02 7.80
C VAL A 121 2.13 -10.14 8.06
N LEU A 122 1.47 -11.08 7.36
CA LEU A 122 0.01 -11.26 7.38
C LEU A 122 -0.58 -11.43 8.79
N PRO A 123 0.02 -12.21 9.70
CA PRO A 123 -0.52 -12.38 11.05
C PRO A 123 -0.50 -11.06 11.85
N LEU A 124 0.50 -10.21 11.58
CA LEU A 124 0.67 -8.93 12.27
C LEU A 124 -0.34 -7.91 11.75
N ALA A 125 -0.67 -8.03 10.46
CA ALA A 125 -1.70 -7.24 9.83
C ALA A 125 -3.12 -7.58 10.31
N GLU A 126 -3.29 -8.66 11.11
CA GLU A 126 -4.58 -8.96 11.75
C GLU A 126 -4.88 -8.01 12.90
N SER A 127 -3.85 -7.62 13.63
CA SER A 127 -3.98 -6.91 14.91
C SER A 127 -3.78 -5.41 14.80
N SER A 128 -3.17 -4.92 13.73
CA SER A 128 -2.84 -3.50 13.59
C SER A 128 -3.00 -2.96 12.17
N ARG A 129 -3.36 -1.67 12.08
CA ARG A 129 -3.36 -0.89 10.82
C ARG A 129 -1.95 -0.46 10.39
N PHE A 130 -0.98 -0.65 11.28
CA PHE A 130 0.38 -0.17 11.18
C PHE A 130 1.32 -1.14 11.88
N ILE A 131 2.37 -1.59 11.20
CA ILE A 131 3.34 -2.54 11.75
C ILE A 131 4.73 -2.01 11.43
N THR A 132 5.67 -2.12 12.37
CA THR A 132 7.09 -2.02 12.02
C THR A 132 7.71 -3.39 12.19
N LEU A 133 8.38 -3.87 11.14
CA LEU A 133 9.03 -5.17 11.12
C LEU A 133 10.37 -5.03 10.42
N ALA A 134 11.44 -5.54 11.04
CA ALA A 134 12.83 -5.40 10.58
C ALA A 134 13.22 -3.96 10.20
N GLY A 135 12.76 -2.96 10.97
CA GLY A 135 13.03 -1.54 10.71
C GLY A 135 12.27 -0.94 9.52
N ARG A 136 11.37 -1.71 8.88
CA ARG A 136 10.48 -1.22 7.82
C ARG A 136 9.09 -0.95 8.36
N GLU A 137 8.53 0.18 7.93
CA GLU A 137 7.18 0.60 8.26
C GLU A 137 6.20 0.02 7.23
N LEU A 138 5.22 -0.77 7.70
CA LEU A 138 4.19 -1.41 6.88
C LEU A 138 2.81 -0.85 7.24
N TRP A 139 2.07 -0.42 6.23
CA TRP A 139 0.70 0.08 6.35
C TRP A 139 -0.29 -0.99 5.90
N VAL A 140 -1.30 -1.24 6.72
CA VAL A 140 -2.34 -2.23 6.43
C VAL A 140 -3.63 -1.47 6.10
N LEU A 141 -3.98 -1.49 4.83
CA LEU A 141 -5.19 -0.87 4.30
C LEU A 141 -6.28 -1.94 4.14
N ALA A 142 -7.52 -1.58 4.44
CA ALA A 142 -8.61 -2.55 4.58
C ALA A 142 -9.90 -2.09 3.91
N SER A 143 -10.51 -2.94 3.09
CA SER A 143 -11.86 -2.73 2.58
C SER A 143 -12.62 -4.04 2.48
N GLN A 144 -13.70 -4.20 3.26
CA GLN A 144 -14.42 -5.48 3.41
C GLN A 144 -13.44 -6.60 3.82
N SER A 145 -13.40 -7.73 3.09
CA SER A 145 -12.43 -8.81 3.27
C SER A 145 -11.05 -8.48 2.69
N ASN A 146 -10.94 -7.50 1.78
CA ASN A 146 -9.68 -7.17 1.13
C ASN A 146 -8.73 -6.47 2.11
N ARG A 147 -7.47 -6.90 2.12
CA ARG A 147 -6.35 -6.21 2.74
C ARG A 147 -5.28 -5.92 1.70
N MET A 148 -4.65 -4.77 1.88
CA MET A 148 -3.50 -4.34 1.11
C MET A 148 -2.43 -3.90 2.09
N VAL A 149 -1.38 -4.71 2.23
CA VAL A 149 -0.22 -4.38 3.07
C VAL A 149 0.83 -3.73 2.20
N VAL A 150 1.33 -2.58 2.63
CA VAL A 150 2.19 -1.73 1.83
C VAL A 150 3.41 -1.35 2.65
N ALA A 151 4.62 -1.67 2.18
CA ALA A 151 5.82 -1.13 2.81
C ALA A 151 5.97 0.35 2.41
N ARG A 152 6.18 1.21 3.40
CA ARG A 152 6.31 2.64 3.18
C ARG A 152 7.66 2.97 2.55
N GLU A 153 7.61 3.75 1.47
CA GLU A 153 8.79 4.35 0.86
C GLU A 153 9.08 5.75 1.41
N ILE A 154 10.33 6.20 1.23
CA ILE A 154 10.75 7.54 1.63
C ILE A 154 9.91 8.60 0.90
N GLY A 155 9.47 9.63 1.65
CA GLY A 155 8.65 10.71 1.11
C GLY A 155 7.14 10.44 1.13
N TRP A 156 6.71 9.20 1.43
CA TRP A 156 5.30 8.91 1.62
C TRP A 156 4.82 9.41 2.98
N ASN A 157 3.62 10.00 2.98
CA ASN A 157 3.00 10.59 4.16
C ASN A 157 1.61 9.98 4.40
N ARG A 158 1.03 10.26 5.58
CA ARG A 158 -0.29 9.74 5.96
C ARG A 158 -1.41 10.09 4.97
N GLY A 159 -1.36 11.27 4.36
CA GLY A 159 -2.35 11.69 3.36
C GLY A 159 -2.33 10.79 2.12
N PHE A 160 -1.15 10.37 1.68
CA PHE A 160 -1.02 9.43 0.57
C PHE A 160 -1.67 8.07 0.86
N PHE A 161 -1.45 7.51 2.05
CA PHE A 161 -2.10 6.25 2.46
C PHE A 161 -3.62 6.37 2.57
N GLN A 162 -4.15 7.55 2.92
CA GLN A 162 -5.60 7.80 2.89
C GLN A 162 -6.15 7.73 1.46
N VAL A 163 -5.42 8.25 0.47
CA VAL A 163 -5.85 8.14 -0.94
C VAL A 163 -5.78 6.69 -1.41
N LEU A 164 -4.73 5.93 -1.06
CA LEU A 164 -4.65 4.50 -1.36
C LEU A 164 -5.77 3.69 -0.69
N GLN A 165 -6.15 4.04 0.55
CA GLN A 165 -7.27 3.42 1.26
C GLN A 165 -8.61 3.69 0.57
N GLU A 166 -8.83 4.91 0.09
CA GLU A 166 -10.02 5.26 -0.69
C GLU A 166 -10.03 4.50 -2.02
N LEU A 167 -8.88 4.44 -2.70
CA LEU A 167 -8.73 3.72 -3.96
C LEU A 167 -9.02 2.22 -3.81
N LEU A 168 -8.47 1.59 -2.77
CA LEU A 168 -8.77 0.21 -2.40
C LEU A 168 -10.28 0.01 -2.15
N SER A 169 -10.90 0.96 -1.46
CA SER A 169 -12.33 0.88 -1.16
C SER A 169 -13.22 1.02 -2.39
N GLN A 170 -12.79 1.82 -3.36
CA GLN A 170 -13.48 1.97 -4.64
C GLN A 170 -13.29 0.72 -5.51
N ALA A 171 -12.08 0.19 -5.56
CA ALA A 171 -11.77 -1.06 -6.26
C ALA A 171 -12.62 -2.23 -5.72
N ALA A 172 -12.69 -2.38 -4.39
CA ALA A 172 -13.41 -3.48 -3.73
C ALA A 172 -14.93 -3.45 -3.98
N ARG A 173 -15.51 -2.29 -4.35
CA ARG A 173 -16.93 -2.20 -4.74
C ARG A 173 -17.22 -2.82 -6.10
N VAL A 174 -16.25 -2.78 -7.01
CA VAL A 174 -16.40 -3.32 -8.37
C VAL A 174 -15.85 -4.74 -8.45
N GLU A 175 -14.74 -4.99 -7.77
CA GLU A 175 -14.04 -6.26 -7.73
C GLU A 175 -13.91 -6.72 -6.27
N PRO A 176 -14.88 -7.48 -5.73
CA PRO A 176 -14.88 -7.89 -4.33
C PRO A 176 -13.69 -8.76 -3.93
N LYS A 177 -13.05 -9.44 -4.90
CA LYS A 177 -11.92 -10.35 -4.69
C LYS A 177 -10.65 -9.81 -5.35
N ILE A 178 -10.14 -8.68 -4.85
CA ILE A 178 -8.95 -8.00 -5.39
C ILE A 178 -7.73 -8.91 -5.41
N VAL A 179 -7.58 -9.80 -4.42
CA VAL A 179 -6.50 -10.78 -4.35
C VAL A 179 -6.39 -11.64 -5.62
N ARG A 180 -7.48 -11.84 -6.36
CA ARG A 180 -7.52 -12.60 -7.63
C ARG A 180 -7.59 -11.74 -8.89
N SER A 181 -7.58 -10.41 -8.77
CA SER A 181 -7.75 -9.49 -9.91
C SER A 181 -6.42 -8.81 -10.26
N PRO A 182 -5.63 -9.38 -11.18
CA PRO A 182 -4.31 -8.84 -11.51
C PRO A 182 -4.38 -7.41 -12.05
N THR A 183 -5.45 -7.06 -12.78
CA THR A 183 -5.64 -5.69 -13.29
C THR A 183 -5.84 -4.69 -12.17
N VAL A 184 -6.66 -5.02 -11.17
CA VAL A 184 -6.89 -4.13 -10.02
C VAL A 184 -5.60 -3.97 -9.21
N GLN A 185 -4.87 -5.08 -8.98
CA GLN A 185 -3.56 -5.04 -8.33
C GLN A 185 -2.59 -4.15 -9.10
N ALA A 186 -2.50 -4.31 -10.42
CA ALA A 186 -1.65 -3.49 -11.29
C ALA A 186 -1.99 -2.00 -11.18
N ILE A 187 -3.28 -1.62 -11.17
CA ILE A 187 -3.70 -0.22 -10.99
C ILE A 187 -3.27 0.33 -9.62
N LEU A 188 -3.56 -0.42 -8.55
CA LEU A 188 -3.22 -0.01 -7.18
C LEU A 188 -1.71 0.17 -7.01
N VAL A 189 -0.92 -0.76 -7.56
CA VAL A 189 0.54 -0.71 -7.56
C VAL A 189 1.07 0.46 -8.38
N SER A 190 0.57 0.67 -9.61
CA SER A 190 1.00 1.78 -10.47
C SER A 190 0.75 3.14 -9.84
N VAL A 191 -0.40 3.31 -9.20
CA VAL A 191 -0.71 4.54 -8.46
C VAL A 191 0.21 4.68 -7.25
N ALA A 192 0.47 3.58 -6.53
CA ALA A 192 1.40 3.59 -5.39
C ALA A 192 2.83 3.98 -5.81
N SER A 193 3.31 3.48 -6.94
CA SER A 193 4.62 3.83 -7.52
C SER A 193 4.73 5.28 -7.99
N ASN A 194 3.62 5.99 -8.15
CA ASN A 194 3.58 7.36 -8.66
C ASN A 194 2.74 8.25 -7.73
N PRO A 195 3.25 8.64 -6.54
CA PRO A 195 2.45 9.38 -5.56
C PRO A 195 1.86 10.70 -6.07
N ALA A 196 2.55 11.37 -7.00
CA ALA A 196 2.07 12.59 -7.65
C ALA A 196 0.83 12.37 -8.53
N ALA A 197 0.59 11.14 -8.97
CA ALA A 197 -0.55 10.75 -9.80
C ALA A 197 -1.77 10.26 -8.98
N CYS A 198 -1.64 10.13 -7.66
CA CYS A 198 -2.67 9.56 -6.82
C CYS A 198 -3.83 10.54 -6.60
N THR A 199 -5.02 10.22 -7.12
CA THR A 199 -6.23 11.04 -6.94
C THR A 199 -7.42 10.19 -6.46
N PRO A 200 -8.32 10.75 -5.61
CA PRO A 200 -9.52 10.03 -5.16
C PRO A 200 -10.55 9.73 -6.26
N SER A 201 -10.33 10.20 -7.51
CA SER A 201 -11.30 10.13 -8.61
C SER A 201 -11.22 8.87 -9.47
N ALA A 202 -10.35 7.92 -9.14
CA ALA A 202 -10.11 6.72 -9.95
C ALA A 202 -11.23 5.66 -9.86
N SER A 203 -12.26 5.84 -9.02
CA SER A 203 -13.44 4.95 -8.96
C SER A 203 -14.09 4.70 -10.30
N THR A 204 -14.21 5.74 -11.14
CA THR A 204 -14.83 5.61 -12.46
C THR A 204 -14.04 4.70 -13.39
N LEU A 205 -12.73 4.59 -13.21
CA LEU A 205 -11.90 3.67 -13.98
C LEU A 205 -12.26 2.22 -13.66
N PHE A 206 -12.44 1.87 -12.38
CA PHE A 206 -12.78 0.51 -11.98
C PHE A 206 -14.14 0.08 -12.56
N MET A 207 -15.14 0.96 -12.55
CA MET A 207 -16.49 0.66 -13.07
C MET A 207 -16.55 0.37 -14.58
N ASP A 208 -15.50 0.76 -15.32
CA ASP A 208 -15.45 0.66 -16.77
C ASP A 208 -14.36 -0.34 -17.23
N LEU A 209 -13.76 -1.13 -16.33
CA LEU A 209 -12.68 -2.08 -16.65
C LEU A 209 -13.08 -3.05 -17.76
N ASP A 210 -14.27 -3.63 -17.67
CA ASP A 210 -14.73 -4.64 -18.63
C ASP A 210 -15.45 -4.01 -19.84
N LYS A 211 -15.40 -2.69 -19.98
CA LYS A 211 -16.03 -1.97 -21.10
C LYS A 211 -14.99 -1.54 -22.11
N LYS A 212 -15.42 -1.43 -23.36
CA LYS A 212 -14.61 -0.84 -24.40
C LYS A 212 -14.53 0.68 -24.25
N VAL A 213 -13.31 1.21 -24.31
CA VAL A 213 -13.03 2.65 -24.20
C VAL A 213 -12.35 3.11 -25.48
N ILE A 214 -12.88 4.18 -26.07
CA ILE A 214 -12.33 4.76 -27.29
C ILE A 214 -12.07 6.26 -27.12
N THR A 215 -11.00 6.74 -27.76
CA THR A 215 -10.69 8.17 -27.85
C THR A 215 -11.57 8.82 -28.92
N THR A 216 -12.24 9.92 -28.58
CA THR A 216 -13.19 10.58 -29.48
C THR A 216 -12.49 11.35 -30.60
N ARG A 217 -13.20 11.61 -31.71
CA ARG A 217 -12.66 12.43 -32.82
C ARG A 217 -12.28 13.84 -32.36
N ALA A 218 -13.01 14.42 -31.40
CA ALA A 218 -12.70 15.72 -30.83
C ALA A 218 -11.34 15.72 -30.12
N ALA A 219 -11.02 14.64 -29.40
CA ALA A 219 -9.70 14.45 -28.80
C ALA A 219 -8.58 14.27 -29.82
N LYS A 220 -8.86 13.64 -30.97
CA LYS A 220 -7.86 13.47 -32.05
C LYS A 220 -7.57 14.76 -32.83
N ASN A 221 -8.52 15.70 -32.86
CA ASN A 221 -8.43 16.93 -33.66
C ASN A 221 -7.95 18.16 -32.86
N LEU A 222 -7.84 18.05 -31.54
CA LEU A 222 -7.16 19.03 -30.68
C LEU A 222 -5.80 18.44 -30.32
N PRO A 223 -4.67 19.13 -30.55
CA PRO A 223 -3.38 18.61 -30.15
C PRO A 223 -3.41 18.35 -28.64
N PHE A 224 -3.22 17.10 -28.22
CA PHE A 224 -3.18 16.74 -26.79
C PHE A 224 -2.15 17.60 -26.01
N MET A 225 -1.10 18.05 -26.71
CA MET A 225 -0.08 18.95 -26.17
C MET A 225 -0.59 20.36 -25.82
N GLU A 226 -1.64 20.86 -26.46
CA GLU A 226 -2.22 22.18 -26.12
C GLU A 226 -3.00 22.16 -24.80
N ARG A 227 -3.36 20.97 -24.29
CA ARG A 227 -4.13 20.80 -23.04
C ARG A 227 -3.29 20.34 -21.85
N GLY A 228 -1.96 20.25 -22.00
CA GLY A 228 -1.03 20.00 -20.90
C GLY A 228 -1.08 18.59 -20.30
N PHE A 229 -1.51 17.58 -21.07
CA PHE A 229 -1.39 16.18 -20.66
C PHE A 229 0.01 15.63 -20.91
N GLU A 230 0.44 14.73 -20.04
CA GLU A 230 1.74 14.06 -20.11
C GLU A 230 1.82 13.17 -21.39
N PRO A 231 2.96 13.17 -22.12
CA PRO A 231 3.11 12.43 -23.39
C PRO A 231 2.77 10.93 -23.30
N GLU A 232 3.06 10.30 -22.18
CA GLU A 232 2.82 8.88 -21.93
C GLU A 232 1.33 8.57 -21.89
N LEU A 233 0.53 9.47 -21.28
CA LEU A 233 -0.94 9.38 -21.30
C LEU A 233 -1.47 9.52 -22.72
N VAL A 234 -0.91 10.44 -23.51
CA VAL A 234 -1.32 10.63 -24.92
C VAL A 234 -1.08 9.36 -25.72
N LYS A 235 0.12 8.77 -25.61
CA LYS A 235 0.48 7.51 -26.25
C LYS A 235 -0.46 6.37 -25.85
N PHE A 236 -0.88 6.32 -24.58
CA PHE A 236 -1.86 5.34 -24.12
C PHE A 236 -3.22 5.56 -24.78
N LEU A 237 -3.71 6.80 -24.79
CA LEU A 237 -5.01 7.18 -25.39
C LEU A 237 -5.06 6.98 -26.91
N GLU A 238 -3.95 7.09 -27.62
CA GLU A 238 -3.91 6.81 -29.07
C GLU A 238 -4.21 5.33 -29.37
N ASN A 239 -3.82 4.43 -28.47
CA ASN A 239 -3.91 2.99 -28.65
C ASN A 239 -5.09 2.34 -27.90
N ILE A 240 -5.71 3.04 -26.93
CA ILE A 240 -6.73 2.47 -26.03
C ILE A 240 -7.92 1.83 -26.77
N GLY A 241 -8.30 2.37 -27.94
CA GLY A 241 -9.43 1.87 -28.73
C GLY A 241 -9.15 0.58 -29.51
N SER A 242 -7.89 0.14 -29.57
CA SER A 242 -7.45 -1.10 -30.23
C SER A 242 -7.73 -2.34 -29.37
N TYR A 243 -7.98 -2.17 -28.07
CA TYR A 243 -8.25 -3.25 -27.13
C TYR A 243 -9.76 -3.54 -27.04
N ALA A 244 -10.11 -4.78 -26.67
CA ALA A 244 -11.52 -5.14 -26.50
C ALA A 244 -12.11 -4.49 -25.24
N SER A 245 -11.30 -4.32 -24.19
CA SER A 245 -11.71 -3.71 -22.92
C SER A 245 -10.62 -2.79 -22.33
N LEU A 246 -11.02 -1.94 -21.39
CA LEU A 246 -10.08 -1.13 -20.61
C LEU A 246 -9.13 -2.01 -19.79
N ARG A 247 -9.60 -3.17 -19.33
CA ARG A 247 -8.81 -4.18 -18.62
C ARG A 247 -7.62 -4.65 -19.45
N GLU A 248 -7.86 -5.05 -20.70
CA GLU A 248 -6.80 -5.46 -21.63
C GLU A 248 -5.83 -4.32 -21.94
N ALA A 249 -6.35 -3.11 -22.12
CA ALA A 249 -5.52 -1.92 -22.35
C ALA A 249 -4.57 -1.68 -21.17
N ILE A 250 -5.07 -1.75 -19.94
CA ILE A 250 -4.28 -1.55 -18.71
C ILE A 250 -3.20 -2.62 -18.55
N LEU A 251 -3.54 -3.90 -18.81
CA LEU A 251 -2.56 -4.99 -18.73
C LEU A 251 -1.45 -4.92 -19.80
N SER A 252 -1.68 -4.13 -20.86
CA SER A 252 -0.71 -3.92 -21.95
C SER A 252 0.06 -2.60 -21.83
N ALA A 253 -0.25 -1.78 -20.82
CA ALA A 253 0.34 -0.46 -20.63
C ALA A 253 1.57 -0.51 -19.73
N ASP A 254 2.42 0.51 -19.78
CA ASP A 254 3.48 0.68 -18.79
C ASP A 254 2.94 1.24 -17.46
N PRO A 255 3.66 1.11 -16.33
CA PRO A 255 3.17 1.53 -15.02
C PRO A 255 2.81 3.02 -14.92
N LEU A 256 3.54 3.88 -15.65
CA LEU A 256 3.29 5.32 -15.64
C LEU A 256 2.01 5.64 -16.42
N GLN A 257 1.78 4.99 -17.55
CA GLN A 257 0.52 5.08 -18.29
C GLN A 257 -0.68 4.66 -17.44
N VAL A 258 -0.58 3.57 -16.68
CA VAL A 258 -1.64 3.12 -15.77
C VAL A 258 -1.90 4.15 -14.66
N ALA A 259 -0.84 4.72 -14.07
CA ALA A 259 -0.98 5.75 -13.05
C ALA A 259 -1.63 7.04 -13.60
N LEU A 260 -1.21 7.48 -14.78
CA LEU A 260 -1.74 8.68 -15.43
C LEU A 260 -3.19 8.50 -15.88
N ILE A 261 -3.55 7.34 -16.46
CA ILE A 261 -4.95 7.09 -16.81
C ILE A 261 -5.80 7.04 -15.55
N ALA A 262 -5.37 6.38 -14.46
CA ALA A 262 -6.10 6.37 -13.19
C ALA A 262 -6.32 7.79 -12.63
N ARG A 263 -5.29 8.64 -12.70
CA ARG A 263 -5.35 10.05 -12.30
C ARG A 263 -6.39 10.84 -13.08
N HIS A 264 -6.39 10.70 -14.41
CA HIS A 264 -7.12 11.58 -15.32
C HIS A 264 -8.44 10.99 -15.85
N TYR A 265 -8.76 9.72 -15.56
CA TYR A 265 -9.87 8.99 -16.19
C TYR A 265 -11.20 9.74 -16.11
N ARG A 266 -11.57 10.21 -14.91
CA ARG A 266 -12.81 10.98 -14.69
C ARG A 266 -12.84 12.27 -15.51
N THR A 267 -11.73 13.00 -15.54
CA THR A 267 -11.61 14.25 -16.32
C THR A 267 -11.77 13.96 -17.80
N LEU A 268 -11.08 12.94 -18.32
CA LEU A 268 -11.17 12.53 -19.71
C LEU A 268 -12.59 12.11 -20.10
N LYS A 269 -13.29 11.39 -19.23
CA LYS A 269 -14.69 10.98 -19.43
C LYS A 269 -15.63 12.19 -19.42
N ASN A 270 -15.53 13.06 -18.41
CA ASN A 270 -16.40 14.24 -18.25
C ASN A 270 -16.22 15.28 -19.36
N THR A 271 -15.01 15.41 -19.88
CA THR A 271 -14.70 16.34 -20.98
C THR A 271 -14.96 15.73 -22.36
N GLY A 272 -15.40 14.47 -22.43
CA GLY A 272 -15.71 13.77 -23.68
C GLY A 272 -14.48 13.39 -24.51
N PHE A 273 -13.28 13.34 -23.91
CA PHE A 273 -12.06 12.89 -24.58
C PHE A 273 -12.08 11.39 -24.84
N ILE A 274 -12.59 10.65 -23.87
CA ILE A 274 -12.87 9.23 -24.00
C ILE A 274 -14.37 8.99 -23.98
N LYS A 275 -14.80 8.00 -24.74
CA LYS A 275 -16.16 7.46 -24.71
C LYS A 275 -16.08 6.00 -24.29
N VAL A 276 -16.92 5.65 -23.32
CA VAL A 276 -17.13 4.27 -22.91
C VAL A 276 -18.31 3.74 -23.71
N THR A 277 -18.10 2.64 -24.42
CA THR A 277 -19.19 1.95 -25.12
C THR A 277 -19.65 0.80 -24.24
N GLU A 278 -20.94 0.81 -23.88
CA GLU A 278 -21.56 -0.36 -23.28
C GLU A 278 -21.64 -1.44 -24.36
N ASP A 279 -21.08 -2.61 -24.11
CA ASP A 279 -21.26 -3.74 -25.00
C ASP A 279 -22.75 -4.09 -25.02
N HIS A 280 -23.43 -3.75 -26.12
CA HIS A 280 -24.49 -4.61 -26.61
C HIS A 280 -23.79 -5.86 -27.15
N THR A 281 -24.06 -6.99 -26.52
CA THR A 281 -23.93 -8.33 -27.07
C THR A 281 -24.15 -8.29 -28.59
N ILE A 282 -23.06 -8.42 -29.34
CA ILE A 282 -23.10 -8.70 -30.77
C ILE A 282 -23.50 -10.17 -30.87
N GLU A 283 -24.80 -10.46 -30.78
CA GLU A 283 -25.50 -11.67 -31.28
C GLU A 283 -26.94 -11.69 -30.74
N SER A 284 -27.86 -10.98 -31.41
CA SER A 284 -29.32 -11.31 -31.37
C SER A 284 -30.22 -10.46 -32.28
N GLN A 285 -29.72 -9.47 -33.04
CA GLN A 285 -30.57 -8.71 -33.97
C GLN A 285 -30.45 -9.08 -35.47
N GLN A 286 -29.67 -10.10 -35.83
CA GLN A 286 -29.70 -10.64 -37.20
C GLN A 286 -30.69 -11.81 -37.40
N THR A 287 -31.31 -12.34 -36.34
CA THR A 287 -32.29 -13.45 -36.46
C THR A 287 -33.74 -12.97 -36.62
N LEU A 288 -34.05 -11.69 -36.40
CA LEU A 288 -35.41 -11.14 -36.54
C LEU A 288 -35.68 -10.41 -37.87
N LYS A 289 -34.78 -10.54 -38.86
CA LYS A 289 -35.06 -10.19 -40.28
C LYS A 289 -35.22 -11.41 -41.18
N LYS A 290 -35.31 -12.61 -40.60
CA LYS A 290 -35.60 -13.87 -41.31
C LYS A 290 -36.59 -14.75 -40.52
N ILE A 291 -37.72 -14.19 -40.11
CA ILE A 291 -38.98 -14.92 -39.92
C ILE A 291 -40.08 -14.03 -40.47
#